data_AF-A0A7C6QF48-F1
#
_entry.id   AF-A0A7C6QF48-F1
#
_cell.length_a   1.000
_cell.length_b   1.000
_cell.length_c   1.000
_cell.angle_alpha   90.00
_cell.angle_beta   90.00
_cell.angle_gamma   90.00
#
_symmetry.space_group_name_H-M   'P 1'
#
loop_
_entity.id
_entity.type
_entity.pdbx_description
1 polymer ?
#
loop_
_entity_poly.entity_id
_entity_poly.type
_entity_poly.pdbx_seq_one_letter_code
_entity_poly.pdbx_strand_id
1 'polypeptide(L)'
;MDPVLAEKYEWIENDMVLRLTLHEGTRWQDGEPLTAEDVEYTLKLGKKYSLNFSPWWNYVLDVRAVDDRTVDIILDPEKPHRTLVMQDLGNIYIIPKHIWEPIEARDGTIQDDPNLQPVGSGPYKLYNYSPQQITLIRDDNYWGIQYFGTPAPKYIAHPIFKSNDAGNLAFERGQIDLSQQFVPEVWKMWEDKGLPVGTWFKEEPYYMPASTPSIYLNIHRPGLDNPLVRRAIAYSIDYAKIAETAMSRYSQPARSSLIIPYGVPEARFFNEENVKKYGWEYNPQKAIDILENELGCTKGPDGIYVLPDGTRLGPWKAECPYGWTDWMTSLEVVAACAREVGIDIRTEYPDAPVWTEHHQTGNFDIIMYTPAGGQGPALPWSRFREVLDDRDVPPIGQTAYRNFNRYSHPRVPELLDKAAYTTDEEELKAIYEELDRIYMEDVPLIVLEYRPWEFYEFNETYWKGFPTADNPTAPPQHHRAGVQILYVIEPAK
;
A
#
# COMPACT_ATOMS: atom_id res chain seq x y z
N MET A 1 -3.34 -12.68 -13.19
CA MET A 1 -4.07 -12.97 -11.94
C MET A 1 -4.21 -14.46 -11.89
N ASP A 2 -3.73 -15.07 -10.81
CA ASP A 2 -3.72 -16.52 -10.69
C ASP A 2 -4.97 -16.96 -9.93
N PRO A 3 -5.81 -17.86 -10.48
CA PRO A 3 -6.96 -18.40 -9.78
C PRO A 3 -6.53 -19.14 -8.51
N VAL A 4 -7.23 -18.89 -7.39
CA VAL A 4 -7.00 -19.57 -6.10
C VAL A 4 -8.28 -20.23 -5.62
N LEU A 5 -9.26 -19.44 -5.14
CA LEU A 5 -10.56 -19.97 -4.75
C LEU A 5 -11.43 -20.26 -5.99
N ALA A 6 -11.41 -19.32 -6.95
CA ALA A 6 -11.90 -19.57 -8.28
C ALA A 6 -10.94 -20.54 -9.00
N GLU A 7 -11.51 -21.49 -9.74
CA GLU A 7 -10.80 -22.35 -10.70
C GLU A 7 -10.52 -21.59 -11.99
N LYS A 8 -11.47 -20.76 -12.42
CA LYS A 8 -11.38 -19.94 -13.63
C LYS A 8 -12.23 -18.69 -13.53
N TYR A 9 -11.93 -17.74 -14.40
CA TYR A 9 -12.75 -16.56 -14.64
C TYR A 9 -12.90 -16.31 -16.15
N GLU A 10 -14.02 -15.74 -16.56
CA GLU A 10 -14.29 -15.35 -17.93
C GLU A 10 -15.12 -14.06 -17.99
N TRP A 11 -14.76 -13.17 -18.92
CA TRP A 11 -15.56 -11.99 -19.25
C TRP A 11 -16.61 -12.39 -20.28
N ILE A 12 -17.89 -12.20 -19.96
CA ILE A 12 -19.03 -12.51 -20.81
C ILE A 12 -19.89 -11.26 -21.03
N GLU A 13 -20.89 -11.37 -21.89
CA GLU A 13 -21.81 -10.26 -22.21
C GLU A 13 -21.08 -8.98 -22.66
N ASN A 14 -20.16 -9.11 -23.63
CA ASN A 14 -19.31 -8.01 -24.12
C ASN A 14 -18.44 -7.37 -23.02
N ASP A 15 -17.84 -8.21 -22.18
CA ASP A 15 -16.97 -7.83 -21.05
C ASP A 15 -17.66 -7.01 -19.96
N MET A 16 -18.99 -7.12 -19.84
CA MET A 16 -19.78 -6.47 -18.79
C MET A 16 -20.02 -7.33 -17.56
N VAL A 17 -19.80 -8.64 -17.67
CA VAL A 17 -19.95 -9.59 -16.56
C VAL A 17 -18.68 -10.40 -16.41
N LEU A 18 -18.07 -10.33 -15.24
CA LEU A 18 -16.97 -11.22 -14.85
C LEU A 18 -17.58 -12.44 -14.14
N ARG A 19 -17.60 -13.57 -14.83
CA ARG A 19 -18.04 -14.84 -14.28
C ARG A 19 -16.86 -15.56 -13.64
N LEU A 20 -17.02 -15.94 -12.38
CA LEU A 20 -16.09 -16.76 -11.62
C LEU A 20 -16.69 -18.15 -11.43
N THR A 21 -15.88 -19.20 -11.61
CA THR A 21 -16.26 -20.58 -11.24
C THR A 21 -15.35 -21.04 -10.12
N LEU A 22 -15.91 -21.40 -8.97
CA LEU A 22 -15.18 -21.93 -7.81
C LEU A 22 -14.69 -23.36 -8.08
N HIS A 23 -13.57 -23.73 -7.46
CA HIS A 23 -13.12 -25.13 -7.45
C HIS A 23 -14.18 -26.07 -6.83
N GLU A 24 -14.14 -27.34 -7.22
CA GLU A 24 -15.01 -28.36 -6.66
C GLU A 24 -14.58 -28.75 -5.24
N GLY A 25 -15.55 -28.99 -4.35
CA GLY A 25 -15.26 -29.44 -2.99
C GLY A 25 -14.55 -28.39 -2.11
N THR A 26 -14.67 -27.11 -2.47
CA THR A 26 -14.29 -25.97 -1.64
C THR A 26 -15.04 -26.02 -0.31
N ARG A 27 -14.32 -25.80 0.79
CA ARG A 27 -14.88 -25.87 2.16
C ARG A 27 -14.17 -24.92 3.10
N TRP A 28 -14.89 -24.53 4.14
CA TRP A 28 -14.37 -23.82 5.29
C TRP A 28 -13.61 -24.76 6.23
N GLN A 29 -12.79 -24.18 7.10
CA GLN A 29 -11.96 -24.92 8.05
C GLN A 29 -12.75 -25.65 9.15
N ASP A 30 -14.03 -25.32 9.33
CA ASP A 30 -14.99 -26.00 10.21
C ASP A 30 -15.74 -27.16 9.50
N GLY A 31 -15.55 -27.32 8.19
CA GLY A 31 -16.11 -28.39 7.38
C GLY A 31 -17.34 -28.00 6.57
N GLU A 32 -17.92 -26.82 6.78
CA GLU A 32 -19.04 -26.34 5.97
C GLU A 32 -18.61 -26.08 4.51
N PRO A 33 -19.48 -26.33 3.51
CA PRO A 33 -19.19 -25.99 2.13
C PRO A 33 -18.91 -24.49 1.96
N LEU A 34 -17.90 -24.15 1.16
CA LEU A 34 -17.69 -22.78 0.70
C LEU A 34 -18.33 -22.64 -0.67
N THR A 35 -19.32 -21.77 -0.80
CA THR A 35 -20.14 -21.66 -2.01
C THR A 35 -20.12 -20.25 -2.61
N ALA A 36 -20.71 -20.10 -3.78
CA ALA A 36 -20.97 -18.81 -4.40
C ALA A 36 -21.78 -17.86 -3.51
N GLU A 37 -22.63 -18.37 -2.61
CA GLU A 37 -23.38 -17.54 -1.66
C GLU A 37 -22.47 -16.84 -0.65
N ASP A 38 -21.36 -17.48 -0.22
CA ASP A 38 -20.39 -16.84 0.67
C ASP A 38 -19.68 -15.67 -0.04
N VAL A 39 -19.36 -15.87 -1.32
CA VAL A 39 -18.73 -14.84 -2.15
C VAL A 39 -19.68 -13.67 -2.36
N GLU A 40 -20.93 -13.94 -2.74
CA GLU A 40 -21.97 -12.92 -2.92
C GLU A 40 -22.22 -12.16 -1.61
N TYR A 41 -22.39 -12.88 -0.49
CA TYR A 41 -22.58 -12.29 0.83
C TYR A 41 -21.42 -11.36 1.18
N THR A 42 -20.19 -11.85 1.09
CA THR A 42 -18.99 -11.08 1.43
C THR A 42 -18.91 -9.79 0.62
N LEU A 43 -19.07 -9.88 -0.70
CA LEU A 43 -18.95 -8.74 -1.58
C LEU A 43 -20.07 -7.71 -1.33
N LYS A 44 -21.31 -8.16 -1.05
CA LYS A 44 -22.45 -7.28 -0.74
C LYS A 44 -22.34 -6.57 0.60
N LEU A 45 -21.53 -7.05 1.56
CA LEU A 45 -21.24 -6.29 2.77
C LEU A 45 -20.65 -4.91 2.45
N GLY A 46 -19.85 -4.80 1.38
CA GLY A 46 -19.29 -3.51 0.94
C GLY A 46 -20.34 -2.51 0.44
N LYS A 47 -21.56 -2.95 0.07
CA LYS A 47 -22.69 -2.04 -0.21
C LYS A 47 -23.37 -1.55 1.05
N LYS A 48 -23.40 -2.38 2.10
CA LYS A 48 -24.17 -2.15 3.32
C LYS A 48 -23.38 -1.38 4.37
N TYR A 49 -22.08 -1.63 4.45
CA TYR A 49 -21.17 -0.99 5.39
C TYR A 49 -20.07 -0.22 4.66
N SER A 50 -19.47 0.74 5.37
CA SER A 50 -18.25 1.40 4.91
C SER A 50 -17.04 0.53 5.27
N LEU A 51 -16.63 -0.30 4.30
CA LEU A 51 -15.47 -1.18 4.39
C LEU A 51 -14.37 -0.65 3.46
N ASN A 52 -13.14 -1.11 3.68
CA ASN A 52 -11.99 -0.73 2.86
C ASN A 52 -12.18 -1.05 1.37
N PHE A 53 -12.92 -2.11 1.03
CA PHE A 53 -13.20 -2.47 -0.35
C PHE A 53 -14.50 -1.86 -0.89
N SER A 54 -15.34 -1.22 -0.08
CA SER A 54 -16.61 -0.62 -0.54
C SER A 54 -16.50 0.26 -1.79
N PRO A 55 -15.44 1.06 -2.00
CA PRO A 55 -15.30 1.88 -3.21
C PRO A 55 -15.34 1.12 -4.54
N TRP A 56 -15.04 -0.18 -4.57
CA TRP A 56 -15.14 -0.98 -5.80
C TRP A 56 -16.57 -1.02 -6.37
N TRP A 57 -17.60 -0.83 -5.52
CA TRP A 57 -19.01 -0.78 -5.92
C TRP A 57 -19.36 0.46 -6.74
N ASN A 58 -18.45 1.44 -6.86
CA ASN A 58 -18.58 2.53 -7.83
C ASN A 58 -18.49 2.06 -9.29
N TYR A 59 -18.01 0.83 -9.51
CA TYR A 59 -17.77 0.25 -10.84
C TYR A 59 -18.49 -1.08 -11.04
N VAL A 60 -19.19 -1.57 -10.00
CA VAL A 60 -19.92 -2.83 -9.99
C VAL A 60 -21.39 -2.55 -9.71
N LEU A 61 -22.27 -3.02 -10.58
CA LEU A 61 -23.71 -2.89 -10.41
C LEU A 61 -24.25 -3.91 -9.40
N ASP A 62 -23.85 -5.17 -9.54
CA ASP A 62 -24.38 -6.27 -8.73
C ASP A 62 -23.41 -7.47 -8.69
N VAL A 63 -23.59 -8.33 -7.70
CA VAL A 63 -22.90 -9.63 -7.59
C VAL A 63 -23.97 -10.69 -7.34
N ARG A 64 -23.92 -11.81 -8.06
CA ARG A 64 -24.93 -12.86 -7.99
C ARG A 64 -24.31 -14.24 -7.88
N ALA A 65 -24.75 -15.02 -6.90
CA ALA A 65 -24.59 -16.47 -6.97
C ALA A 65 -25.57 -17.03 -8.01
N VAL A 66 -25.04 -17.56 -9.11
CA VAL A 66 -25.83 -18.16 -10.20
C VAL A 66 -26.22 -19.60 -9.86
N ASP A 67 -25.29 -20.29 -9.20
CA ASP A 67 -25.43 -21.63 -8.62
C ASP A 67 -24.38 -21.77 -7.51
N ASP A 68 -24.27 -22.94 -6.87
CA ASP A 68 -23.37 -23.19 -5.74
C ASP A 68 -21.89 -22.85 -6.00
N ARG A 69 -21.45 -22.83 -7.27
CA ARG A 69 -20.04 -22.61 -7.66
C ARG A 69 -19.83 -21.44 -8.61
N THR A 70 -20.88 -20.83 -9.13
CA THR A 70 -20.76 -19.79 -10.15
C THR A 70 -21.19 -18.43 -9.58
N VAL A 71 -20.30 -17.45 -9.66
CA VAL A 71 -20.54 -16.07 -9.23
C VAL A 71 -20.42 -15.15 -10.44
N ASP A 72 -21.43 -14.31 -10.66
CA ASP A 72 -21.38 -13.25 -11.66
C ASP A 72 -21.16 -11.90 -10.97
N ILE A 73 -20.08 -11.22 -11.33
CA ILE A 73 -19.82 -9.81 -10.96
C ILE A 73 -20.23 -8.95 -12.16
N ILE A 74 -21.29 -8.17 -12.01
CA ILE A 74 -21.90 -7.37 -13.07
C ILE A 74 -21.38 -5.95 -12.95
N LEU A 75 -20.70 -5.44 -13.97
CA LEU A 75 -20.16 -4.09 -13.97
C LEU A 75 -21.27 -3.04 -14.08
N ASP A 76 -20.98 -1.85 -13.55
CA ASP A 76 -21.81 -0.67 -13.81
C ASP A 76 -21.69 -0.28 -15.31
N PRO A 77 -22.79 -0.28 -16.10
CA PRO A 77 -22.75 0.10 -17.51
C PRO A 77 -22.37 1.55 -17.75
N GLU A 78 -22.55 2.44 -16.77
CA GLU A 78 -22.10 3.82 -16.85
C GLU A 78 -20.60 3.94 -16.52
N LYS A 79 -20.04 2.96 -15.80
CA LYS A 79 -18.67 2.97 -15.28
C LYS A 79 -17.93 1.61 -15.33
N PRO A 80 -17.76 0.96 -16.50
CA PRO A 80 -17.27 -0.43 -16.59
C PRO A 80 -15.74 -0.61 -16.41
N HIS A 81 -15.20 -0.36 -15.20
CA HIS A 81 -13.74 -0.32 -14.97
C HIS A 81 -13.15 -1.71 -14.69
N ARG A 82 -12.99 -2.51 -15.75
CA ARG A 82 -12.54 -3.92 -15.70
C ARG A 82 -11.22 -4.14 -14.96
N THR A 83 -10.19 -3.36 -15.24
CA THR A 83 -8.85 -3.53 -14.64
C THR A 83 -8.84 -3.25 -13.14
N LEU A 84 -9.60 -2.25 -12.69
CA LEU A 84 -9.76 -1.95 -11.27
C LEU A 84 -10.53 -3.06 -10.55
N VAL A 85 -11.66 -3.51 -11.10
CA VAL A 85 -12.44 -4.61 -10.51
C VAL A 85 -11.60 -5.88 -10.37
N MET A 86 -10.78 -6.21 -11.37
CA MET A 86 -9.83 -7.31 -11.27
C MET A 86 -8.79 -7.06 -10.16
N GLN A 87 -8.17 -5.88 -10.13
CA GLN A 87 -7.18 -5.55 -9.10
C GLN A 87 -7.77 -5.67 -7.69
N ASP A 88 -8.96 -5.11 -7.46
CA ASP A 88 -9.64 -5.08 -6.16
C ASP A 88 -10.11 -6.47 -5.73
N LEU A 89 -10.65 -7.28 -6.66
CA LEU A 89 -11.07 -8.65 -6.37
C LEU A 89 -9.92 -9.49 -5.79
N GLY A 90 -8.68 -9.27 -6.27
CA GLY A 90 -7.48 -9.93 -5.72
C GLY A 90 -7.13 -9.52 -4.28
N ASN A 91 -7.77 -8.48 -3.74
CA ASN A 91 -7.55 -7.92 -2.41
C ASN A 91 -8.72 -8.16 -1.45
N ILE A 92 -9.83 -8.76 -1.91
CA ILE A 92 -11.01 -9.04 -1.07
C ILE A 92 -10.94 -10.47 -0.54
N TYR A 93 -10.94 -10.63 0.78
CA TYR A 93 -10.97 -11.94 1.44
C TYR A 93 -12.42 -12.38 1.65
N ILE A 94 -12.76 -13.58 1.17
CA ILE A 94 -14.11 -14.16 1.34
C ILE A 94 -14.27 -14.65 2.78
N ILE A 95 -15.44 -14.39 3.37
CA ILE A 95 -15.77 -14.75 4.75
C ILE A 95 -16.98 -15.73 4.80
N PRO A 96 -17.05 -16.61 5.81
CA PRO A 96 -18.12 -17.61 5.95
C PRO A 96 -19.47 -16.97 6.30
N LYS A 97 -20.42 -16.97 5.36
CA LYS A 97 -21.76 -16.40 5.55
C LYS A 97 -22.44 -16.99 6.78
N HIS A 98 -22.34 -18.30 7.00
CA HIS A 98 -22.97 -18.99 8.13
C HIS A 98 -22.49 -18.54 9.52
N ILE A 99 -21.30 -17.92 9.59
CA ILE A 99 -20.76 -17.34 10.83
C ILE A 99 -21.11 -15.86 10.92
N TRP A 100 -20.94 -15.13 9.82
CA TRP A 100 -21.01 -13.68 9.82
C TRP A 100 -22.43 -13.13 9.71
N GLU A 101 -23.36 -13.81 9.04
CA GLU A 101 -24.76 -13.38 8.95
C GLU A 101 -25.44 -13.34 10.34
N PRO A 102 -25.26 -14.34 11.22
CA PRO A 102 -25.73 -14.25 12.61
C PRO A 102 -25.05 -13.15 13.45
N ILE A 103 -23.79 -12.79 13.15
CA ILE A 103 -23.09 -11.67 13.82
C ILE A 103 -23.69 -10.35 13.36
N GLU A 104 -23.93 -10.22 12.06
CA GLU A 104 -24.54 -9.05 11.44
C GLU A 104 -25.95 -8.75 11.99
N ALA A 105 -26.70 -9.79 12.38
CA ALA A 105 -28.03 -9.67 12.95
C ALA A 105 -28.07 -9.23 14.43
N ARG A 106 -26.92 -9.10 15.10
CA ARG A 106 -26.83 -8.63 16.50
C ARG A 106 -26.92 -7.11 16.58
N ASP A 107 -27.10 -6.59 17.79
CA ASP A 107 -26.96 -5.16 18.06
C ASP A 107 -25.50 -4.72 17.84
N GLY A 108 -25.29 -3.66 17.05
CA GLY A 108 -23.97 -3.14 16.68
C GLY A 108 -23.72 -3.24 15.17
N THR A 109 -22.45 -3.20 14.79
CA THR A 109 -21.99 -3.40 13.42
C THR A 109 -21.14 -4.66 13.32
N ILE A 110 -21.06 -5.25 12.13
CA ILE A 110 -20.20 -6.40 11.86
C ILE A 110 -18.72 -6.12 12.19
N GLN A 111 -18.31 -4.85 12.16
CA GLN A 111 -16.95 -4.39 12.45
C GLN A 111 -16.61 -4.42 13.95
N ASP A 112 -17.61 -4.55 14.83
CA ASP A 112 -17.42 -4.61 16.27
C ASP A 112 -16.99 -6.01 16.76
N ASP A 113 -17.11 -7.05 15.92
CA ASP A 113 -16.69 -8.41 16.29
C ASP A 113 -15.16 -8.57 16.14
N PRO A 114 -14.44 -8.94 17.22
CA PRO A 114 -12.99 -9.06 17.18
C PRO A 114 -12.48 -10.31 16.44
N ASN A 115 -13.36 -11.25 16.09
CA ASN A 115 -13.04 -12.49 15.36
C ASN A 115 -11.85 -13.28 15.95
N LEU A 116 -11.83 -13.47 17.27
CA LEU A 116 -10.71 -14.11 18.00
C LEU A 116 -10.56 -15.63 17.72
N GLN A 117 -11.50 -16.24 17.01
CA GLN A 117 -11.48 -17.62 16.56
C GLN A 117 -11.81 -17.67 15.07
N PRO A 118 -10.91 -17.16 14.20
CA PRO A 118 -11.20 -17.00 12.79
C PRO A 118 -11.36 -18.36 12.12
N VAL A 119 -12.46 -18.52 11.36
CA VAL A 119 -12.66 -19.63 10.43
C VAL A 119 -12.40 -19.09 9.03
N GLY A 120 -11.32 -19.57 8.41
CA GLY A 120 -10.99 -19.28 7.02
C GLY A 120 -11.20 -20.48 6.11
N SER A 121 -10.79 -20.36 4.86
CA SER A 121 -10.76 -21.46 3.87
C SER A 121 -9.36 -21.78 3.37
N GLY A 122 -8.34 -21.11 3.91
CA GLY A 122 -6.94 -21.26 3.49
C GLY A 122 -6.21 -22.44 4.13
N PRO A 123 -4.93 -22.65 3.75
CA PRO A 123 -4.14 -23.82 4.15
C PRO A 123 -3.66 -23.82 5.61
N TYR A 124 -3.90 -22.77 6.39
CA TYR A 124 -3.48 -22.66 7.79
C TYR A 124 -4.61 -22.13 8.68
N LYS A 125 -4.69 -22.64 9.91
CA LYS A 125 -5.60 -22.18 10.98
C LYS A 125 -4.83 -21.46 12.07
N LEU A 126 -5.51 -20.58 12.81
CA LEU A 126 -4.96 -20.03 14.05
C LEU A 126 -4.67 -21.18 15.04
N TYR A 127 -3.41 -21.31 15.46
CA TYR A 127 -3.00 -22.27 16.49
C TYR A 127 -3.04 -21.64 17.87
N ASN A 128 -2.36 -20.50 18.03
CA ASN A 128 -2.42 -19.67 19.22
C ASN A 128 -1.99 -18.22 18.88
N TYR A 129 -2.27 -17.30 19.80
CA TYR A 129 -1.73 -15.94 19.73
C TYR A 129 -1.46 -15.39 21.12
N SER A 130 -0.58 -14.41 21.17
CA SER A 130 -0.25 -13.57 22.31
C SER A 130 0.14 -12.18 21.78
N PRO A 131 0.25 -11.15 22.65
CA PRO A 131 0.76 -9.85 22.21
C PRO A 131 2.20 -9.87 21.64
N GLN A 132 2.93 -10.98 21.77
CA GLN A 132 4.31 -11.14 21.28
C GLN A 132 4.43 -12.05 20.05
N GLN A 133 3.41 -12.84 19.73
CA GLN A 133 3.49 -13.81 18.64
C GLN A 133 2.11 -14.30 18.21
N ILE A 134 1.94 -14.47 16.90
CA ILE A 134 0.83 -15.23 16.30
C ILE A 134 1.40 -16.52 15.72
N THR A 135 0.76 -17.66 15.98
CA THR A 135 1.17 -18.94 15.39
C THR A 135 0.01 -19.56 14.64
N LEU A 136 0.26 -19.94 13.40
CA LEU A 136 -0.66 -20.68 12.55
C LEU A 136 -0.18 -22.13 12.41
N ILE A 137 -1.11 -23.07 12.29
CA ILE A 137 -0.85 -24.48 12.03
C ILE A 137 -1.47 -24.88 10.70
N ARG A 138 -0.75 -25.67 9.90
CA ARG A 138 -1.23 -26.16 8.61
C ARG A 138 -2.46 -27.04 8.79
N ASP A 139 -3.51 -26.75 8.02
CA ASP A 139 -4.70 -27.59 7.92
C ASP A 139 -4.42 -28.76 6.96
N ASP A 140 -4.13 -29.94 7.52
CA ASP A 140 -3.94 -31.15 6.71
C ASP A 140 -5.26 -31.64 6.05
N ASN A 141 -6.39 -31.02 6.41
CA ASN A 141 -7.69 -31.19 5.74
C ASN A 141 -8.03 -30.01 4.82
N TYR A 142 -7.06 -29.20 4.38
CA TYR A 142 -7.30 -28.11 3.42
C TYR A 142 -7.84 -28.67 2.08
N TRP A 143 -8.92 -28.07 1.56
CA TRP A 143 -9.53 -28.50 0.29
C TRP A 143 -8.60 -28.36 -0.90
N GLY A 144 -7.74 -27.35 -0.90
CA GLY A 144 -6.84 -27.07 -2.00
C GLY A 144 -5.67 -28.05 -2.13
N ILE A 145 -5.51 -29.03 -1.23
CA ILE A 145 -4.42 -30.01 -1.31
C ILE A 145 -4.43 -30.77 -2.66
N GLN A 146 -5.62 -31.10 -3.17
CA GLN A 146 -5.75 -31.80 -4.46
C GLN A 146 -5.40 -30.94 -5.68
N TYR A 147 -5.40 -29.61 -5.54
CA TYR A 147 -5.16 -28.67 -6.64
C TYR A 147 -3.76 -28.05 -6.59
N PHE A 148 -3.28 -27.74 -5.39
CA PHE A 148 -2.05 -26.96 -5.17
C PHE A 148 -0.96 -27.77 -4.44
N GLY A 149 -1.28 -28.96 -3.95
CA GLY A 149 -0.38 -29.74 -3.10
C GLY A 149 -0.41 -29.27 -1.64
N THR A 150 0.58 -29.73 -0.87
CA THR A 150 0.66 -29.43 0.58
C THR A 150 1.76 -28.39 0.83
N PRO A 151 1.47 -27.26 1.50
CA PRO A 151 2.51 -26.34 1.92
C PRO A 151 3.53 -27.05 2.83
N ALA A 152 4.82 -26.77 2.64
CA ALA A 152 5.88 -27.47 3.35
C ALA A 152 5.89 -27.21 4.87
N PRO A 153 5.77 -25.96 5.37
CA PRO A 153 5.83 -25.70 6.82
C PRO A 153 4.61 -26.23 7.58
N LYS A 154 4.82 -26.95 8.68
CA LYS A 154 3.71 -27.35 9.56
C LYS A 154 3.18 -26.17 10.40
N TYR A 155 4.05 -25.23 10.75
CA TYR A 155 3.73 -24.04 11.51
C TYR A 155 4.27 -22.79 10.82
N ILE A 156 3.54 -21.69 10.95
CA ILE A 156 4.03 -20.34 10.64
C ILE A 156 3.98 -19.58 11.96
N ALA A 157 5.13 -19.11 12.45
CA ALA A 157 5.21 -18.28 13.64
C ALA A 157 5.58 -16.86 13.23
N HIS A 158 4.71 -15.90 13.55
CA HIS A 158 4.93 -14.48 13.32
C HIS A 158 5.20 -13.79 14.67
N PRO A 159 6.47 -13.58 15.04
CA PRO A 159 6.81 -12.80 16.23
C PRO A 159 6.55 -11.31 16.01
N ILE A 160 6.02 -10.65 17.03
CA ILE A 160 5.67 -9.23 17.00
C ILE A 160 6.84 -8.44 17.59
N PHE A 161 7.68 -7.88 16.72
CA PHE A 161 8.79 -7.02 17.10
C PHE A 161 8.34 -5.57 17.27
N LYS A 162 8.96 -4.85 18.22
CA LYS A 162 8.69 -3.43 18.48
C LYS A 162 9.38 -2.48 17.50
N SER A 163 10.38 -2.96 16.75
CA SER A 163 11.13 -2.19 15.78
C SER A 163 11.80 -3.09 14.75
N ASN A 164 12.20 -2.51 13.62
CA ASN A 164 13.04 -3.19 12.63
C ASN A 164 14.33 -3.73 13.26
N ASP A 165 15.03 -2.94 14.10
CA ASP A 165 16.29 -3.38 14.74
C ASP A 165 16.16 -4.69 15.53
N ALA A 166 15.05 -4.87 16.26
CA ALA A 166 14.81 -6.07 17.04
C ALA A 166 14.59 -7.29 16.12
N GLY A 167 13.84 -7.11 15.04
CA GLY A 167 13.62 -8.15 14.02
C GLY A 167 14.87 -8.50 13.24
N ASN A 168 15.66 -7.48 12.85
CA ASN A 168 16.92 -7.64 12.12
C ASN A 168 17.92 -8.45 12.94
N LEU A 169 18.02 -8.20 14.24
CA LEU A 169 18.87 -9.00 15.13
C LEU A 169 18.40 -10.47 15.24
N ALA A 170 17.10 -10.72 15.21
CA ALA A 170 16.55 -12.07 15.20
C ALA A 170 16.81 -12.78 13.85
N PHE A 171 16.65 -12.06 12.74
CA PHE A 171 16.95 -12.55 11.39
C PHE A 171 18.43 -12.91 11.23
N GLU A 172 19.35 -12.06 11.70
CA GLU A 172 20.80 -12.37 11.72
C GLU A 172 21.15 -13.62 12.52
N ARG A 173 20.39 -13.91 13.58
CA ARG A 173 20.57 -15.10 14.43
C ARG A 173 19.91 -16.36 13.88
N GLY A 174 19.30 -16.29 12.69
CA GLY A 174 18.56 -17.41 12.10
C GLY A 174 17.27 -17.76 12.85
N GLN A 175 16.68 -16.79 13.55
CA GLN A 175 15.40 -16.98 14.26
C GLN A 175 14.19 -16.61 13.40
N ILE A 176 14.43 -15.99 12.23
CA ILE A 176 13.43 -15.60 11.24
C ILE A 176 13.87 -16.19 9.90
N ASP A 177 13.00 -17.03 9.32
CA ASP A 177 13.26 -17.68 8.03
C ASP A 177 12.89 -16.78 6.84
N LEU A 178 11.87 -15.94 7.01
CA LEU A 178 11.36 -15.02 6.00
C LEU A 178 10.96 -13.70 6.68
N SER A 179 11.52 -12.59 6.20
CA SER A 179 11.39 -11.24 6.76
C SER A 179 10.78 -10.29 5.75
N GLN A 180 9.89 -9.42 6.27
CA GLN A 180 9.20 -8.36 5.54
C GLN A 180 9.61 -6.95 6.01
N GLN A 181 10.70 -6.85 6.76
CA GLN A 181 11.13 -5.62 7.43
C GLN A 181 12.26 -4.94 6.67
N PHE A 182 12.38 -3.63 6.85
CA PHE A 182 13.57 -2.94 6.37
C PHE A 182 14.82 -3.42 7.14
N VAL A 183 15.81 -3.90 6.39
CA VAL A 183 17.13 -4.26 6.89
C VAL A 183 18.16 -3.28 6.34
N PRO A 184 18.86 -2.47 7.15
CA PRO A 184 19.89 -1.58 6.63
C PRO A 184 21.11 -2.35 6.13
N GLU A 185 21.66 -1.95 4.99
CA GLU A 185 22.85 -2.55 4.37
C GLU A 185 22.85 -4.09 4.34
N VAL A 186 21.69 -4.69 4.02
CA VAL A 186 21.41 -6.14 4.01
C VAL A 186 22.52 -7.00 3.40
N TRP A 187 23.25 -6.49 2.40
CA TRP A 187 24.34 -7.21 1.74
C TRP A 187 25.50 -7.58 2.67
N LYS A 188 25.75 -6.77 3.70
CA LYS A 188 26.78 -7.07 4.71
C LYS A 188 26.51 -8.36 5.46
N MET A 189 25.25 -8.83 5.51
CA MET A 189 24.94 -10.11 6.15
C MET A 189 25.59 -11.29 5.41
N TRP A 190 25.63 -11.28 4.07
CA TRP A 190 26.31 -12.34 3.32
C TRP A 190 27.75 -12.01 2.97
N GLU A 191 28.09 -10.74 2.73
CA GLU A 191 29.47 -10.34 2.36
C GLU A 191 30.42 -10.34 3.56
N ASP A 192 30.03 -9.71 4.67
CA ASP A 192 30.92 -9.52 5.82
C ASP A 192 30.76 -10.66 6.85
N LYS A 193 29.53 -11.13 7.06
CA LYS A 193 29.19 -12.11 8.10
C LYS A 193 29.06 -13.55 7.58
N GLY A 194 28.98 -13.75 6.27
CA GLY A 194 28.82 -15.08 5.66
C GLY A 194 27.54 -15.81 6.08
N LEU A 195 26.48 -15.07 6.42
CA LEU A 195 25.19 -15.65 6.81
C LEU A 195 24.48 -16.24 5.57
N PRO A 196 23.72 -17.34 5.73
CA PRO A 196 22.97 -17.97 4.64
C PRO A 196 21.68 -17.19 4.36
N VAL A 197 21.78 -15.89 4.07
CA VAL A 197 20.63 -15.03 3.82
C VAL A 197 20.65 -14.47 2.39
N GLY A 198 19.47 -14.09 1.91
CA GLY A 198 19.30 -13.52 0.58
C GLY A 198 18.08 -12.62 0.46
N THR A 199 18.02 -11.94 -0.67
CA THR A 199 16.97 -11.02 -1.12
C THR A 199 16.53 -11.42 -2.54
N TRP A 200 15.59 -10.69 -3.14
CA TRP A 200 15.14 -10.99 -4.50
C TRP A 200 16.27 -10.87 -5.54
N PHE A 201 17.06 -9.80 -5.47
CA PHE A 201 18.29 -9.63 -6.24
C PHE A 201 19.51 -9.77 -5.32
N LYS A 202 20.62 -10.32 -5.84
CA LYS A 202 21.88 -10.44 -5.08
C LYS A 202 22.70 -9.15 -5.05
N GLU A 203 22.48 -8.30 -6.03
CA GLU A 203 23.16 -7.01 -6.22
C GLU A 203 22.15 -5.85 -6.10
N GLU A 204 22.65 -4.62 -6.00
CA GLU A 204 21.82 -3.41 -6.01
C GLU A 204 20.82 -3.45 -7.18
N PRO A 205 19.53 -3.15 -6.94
CA PRO A 205 18.96 -2.55 -5.72
C PRO A 205 18.49 -3.56 -4.63
N TYR A 206 18.80 -4.86 -4.75
CA TYR A 206 18.38 -5.97 -3.86
C TYR A 206 16.87 -6.28 -3.85
N TYR A 207 16.02 -5.27 -4.03
CA TYR A 207 14.56 -5.37 -4.07
C TYR A 207 13.97 -4.73 -5.33
N MET A 208 12.79 -5.17 -5.74
CA MET A 208 12.06 -4.56 -6.85
C MET A 208 11.15 -3.42 -6.36
N PRO A 209 11.18 -2.21 -6.94
CA PRO A 209 10.28 -1.14 -6.53
C PRO A 209 8.82 -1.51 -6.85
N ALA A 210 7.90 -1.14 -5.98
CA ALA A 210 6.46 -1.29 -6.22
C ALA A 210 5.61 -0.28 -5.44
N SER A 211 6.19 0.59 -4.62
CA SER A 211 5.44 1.53 -3.80
C SER A 211 6.19 2.85 -3.62
N THR A 212 5.46 3.90 -3.24
CA THR A 212 5.97 5.27 -3.09
C THR A 212 5.65 5.84 -1.71
N PRO A 213 6.30 5.38 -0.62
CA PRO A 213 6.11 6.01 0.68
C PRO A 213 6.29 7.52 0.59
N SER A 214 5.29 8.23 1.09
CA SER A 214 5.06 9.64 0.82
C SER A 214 4.59 10.35 2.08
N ILE A 215 4.84 11.64 2.19
CA ILE A 215 4.19 12.47 3.21
C ILE A 215 2.94 13.12 2.63
N TYR A 216 1.79 12.81 3.22
CA TYR A 216 0.55 13.54 3.00
C TYR A 216 0.58 14.83 3.81
N LEU A 217 0.26 15.95 3.17
CA LEU A 217 0.17 17.26 3.80
C LEU A 217 -1.31 17.57 4.03
N ASN A 218 -1.70 17.83 5.28
CA ASN A 218 -3.09 18.13 5.59
C ASN A 218 -3.46 19.54 5.12
N ILE A 219 -4.15 19.63 3.97
CA ILE A 219 -4.59 20.88 3.35
C ILE A 219 -5.67 21.63 4.13
N HIS A 220 -6.11 21.09 5.27
CA HIS A 220 -7.04 21.75 6.20
C HIS A 220 -6.32 22.40 7.39
N ARG A 221 -4.99 22.35 7.45
CA ARG A 221 -4.18 23.06 8.46
C ARG A 221 -3.73 24.41 7.91
N PRO A 222 -3.83 25.51 8.70
CA PRO A 222 -3.32 26.82 8.29
C PRO A 222 -1.87 26.74 7.85
N GLY A 223 -1.57 27.32 6.69
CA GLY A 223 -0.25 27.30 6.06
C GLY A 223 -0.08 26.11 5.11
N LEU A 224 -0.44 24.89 5.54
CA LEU A 224 -0.42 23.69 4.68
C LEU A 224 -1.55 23.67 3.65
N ASP A 225 -2.59 24.49 3.83
CA ASP A 225 -3.64 24.76 2.84
C ASP A 225 -3.12 25.48 1.59
N ASN A 226 -1.98 26.17 1.70
CA ASN A 226 -1.35 26.88 0.59
C ASN A 226 -0.39 25.96 -0.22
N PRO A 227 -0.63 25.74 -1.53
CA PRO A 227 0.23 24.89 -2.37
C PRO A 227 1.67 25.39 -2.49
N LEU A 228 1.92 26.70 -2.38
CA LEU A 228 3.28 27.23 -2.42
C LEU A 228 4.07 26.92 -1.14
N VAL A 229 3.41 26.83 0.01
CA VAL A 229 4.06 26.35 1.26
C VAL A 229 4.41 24.87 1.10
N ARG A 230 3.48 24.05 0.61
CA ARG A 230 3.73 22.62 0.31
C ARG A 230 4.87 22.44 -0.69
N ARG A 231 4.93 23.27 -1.73
CA ARG A 231 6.02 23.30 -2.71
C ARG A 231 7.35 23.73 -2.08
N ALA A 232 7.37 24.72 -1.18
CA ALA A 232 8.59 25.10 -0.47
C ALA A 232 9.12 23.96 0.42
N ILE A 233 8.23 23.22 1.09
CA ILE A 233 8.60 22.00 1.81
C ILE A 233 9.24 21.00 0.84
N ALA A 234 8.61 20.77 -0.32
CA ALA A 234 9.12 19.84 -1.33
C ALA A 234 10.53 20.19 -1.85
N TYR A 235 10.81 21.46 -2.15
CA TYR A 235 12.15 21.92 -2.53
C TYR A 235 13.17 21.83 -1.40
N SER A 236 12.74 21.82 -0.13
CA SER A 236 13.67 21.73 1.00
C SER A 236 14.25 20.32 1.19
N ILE A 237 13.58 19.27 0.71
CA ILE A 237 13.89 17.88 1.08
C ILE A 237 15.06 17.33 0.25
N ASP A 238 16.08 16.80 0.93
CA ASP A 238 17.20 16.10 0.31
C ASP A 238 16.83 14.63 0.01
N TYR A 239 16.23 14.41 -1.17
CA TYR A 239 15.82 13.08 -1.64
C TYR A 239 17.00 12.11 -1.83
N ALA A 240 18.19 12.62 -2.15
CA ALA A 240 19.38 11.78 -2.26
C ALA A 240 19.82 11.30 -0.88
N LYS A 241 19.73 12.16 0.14
CA LYS A 241 20.01 11.78 1.52
C LYS A 241 19.03 10.72 2.05
N ILE A 242 17.74 10.84 1.72
CA ILE A 242 16.73 9.83 2.05
C ILE A 242 17.08 8.48 1.40
N ALA A 243 17.32 8.47 0.09
CA ALA A 243 17.68 7.25 -0.63
C ALA A 243 18.95 6.57 -0.08
N GLU A 244 19.96 7.37 0.31
CA GLU A 244 21.20 6.86 0.90
C GLU A 244 21.01 6.32 2.32
N THR A 245 20.34 7.09 3.19
CA THR A 245 20.34 6.81 4.65
C THR A 245 19.12 6.04 5.14
N ALA A 246 17.92 6.40 4.71
CA ALA A 246 16.70 5.71 5.12
C ALA A 246 16.48 4.41 4.34
N MET A 247 16.87 4.39 3.06
CA MET A 247 16.65 3.26 2.16
C MET A 247 17.91 2.43 1.90
N SER A 248 19.07 2.72 2.50
CA SER A 248 20.33 1.99 2.26
C SER A 248 20.68 1.79 0.78
N ARG A 249 20.28 2.74 -0.10
CA ARG A 249 20.43 2.68 -1.57
C ARG A 249 19.61 1.57 -2.26
N TYR A 250 18.56 1.06 -1.61
CA TYR A 250 17.57 0.14 -2.22
C TYR A 250 16.71 0.81 -3.29
N SER A 251 16.80 2.13 -3.40
CA SER A 251 16.05 2.90 -4.36
C SER A 251 16.85 4.08 -4.87
N GLN A 252 16.45 4.55 -6.06
CA GLN A 252 16.90 5.84 -6.54
C GLN A 252 16.25 6.96 -5.72
N PRO A 253 16.82 8.18 -5.72
CA PRO A 253 16.15 9.35 -5.17
C PRO A 253 14.75 9.51 -5.78
N ALA A 254 13.77 9.84 -4.93
CA ALA A 254 12.41 10.08 -5.38
C ALA A 254 12.36 11.22 -6.41
N ARG A 255 11.43 11.10 -7.36
CA ARG A 255 11.12 12.12 -8.36
C ARG A 255 9.77 12.73 -8.01
N SER A 256 9.54 13.97 -8.44
CA SER A 256 8.28 14.69 -8.27
C SER A 256 7.21 14.18 -9.23
N SER A 257 6.86 12.89 -9.12
CA SER A 257 5.80 12.23 -9.90
C SER A 257 5.10 11.19 -9.03
N LEU A 258 3.80 10.99 -9.25
CA LEU A 258 3.08 9.83 -8.71
C LEU A 258 3.35 8.56 -9.53
N ILE A 259 4.05 8.64 -10.66
CA ILE A 259 4.39 7.48 -11.49
C ILE A 259 5.81 7.03 -11.14
N ILE A 260 5.98 5.75 -10.80
CA ILE A 260 7.32 5.20 -10.56
C ILE A 260 8.08 5.14 -11.90
N PRO A 261 9.27 5.76 -12.01
CA PRO A 261 9.94 5.97 -13.30
C PRO A 261 10.78 4.77 -13.78
N TYR A 262 10.88 3.69 -13.00
CA TYR A 262 11.75 2.56 -13.34
C TYR A 262 11.25 1.24 -12.74
N GLY A 263 11.67 0.13 -13.36
CA GLY A 263 11.49 -1.21 -12.80
C GLY A 263 10.05 -1.73 -12.74
N VAL A 264 9.08 -0.97 -13.27
CA VAL A 264 7.65 -1.29 -13.20
C VAL A 264 6.94 -0.96 -14.53
N PRO A 265 5.83 -1.65 -14.88
CA PRO A 265 5.13 -1.42 -16.15
C PRO A 265 4.59 0.01 -16.35
N GLU A 266 4.17 0.68 -15.28
CA GLU A 266 3.66 2.06 -15.33
C GLU A 266 4.71 3.10 -15.71
N ALA A 267 6.01 2.76 -15.63
CA ALA A 267 7.11 3.67 -15.98
C ALA A 267 7.02 4.20 -17.42
N ARG A 268 6.31 3.51 -18.32
CA ARG A 268 6.04 3.99 -19.69
C ARG A 268 5.22 5.29 -19.75
N PHE A 269 4.48 5.60 -18.68
CA PHE A 269 3.68 6.82 -18.57
C PHE A 269 4.44 7.98 -17.90
N PHE A 270 5.63 7.73 -17.37
CA PHE A 270 6.44 8.76 -16.73
C PHE A 270 6.93 9.79 -17.76
N ASN A 271 6.76 11.08 -17.48
CA ASN A 271 7.18 12.17 -18.35
C ASN A 271 8.24 13.06 -17.67
N GLU A 272 9.49 12.88 -18.10
CA GLU A 272 10.66 13.62 -17.60
C GLU A 272 10.59 15.14 -17.90
N GLU A 273 9.95 15.55 -19.00
CA GLU A 273 9.79 16.97 -19.35
C GLU A 273 8.79 17.66 -18.40
N ASN A 274 7.68 17.00 -18.06
CA ASN A 274 6.72 17.52 -17.09
C ASN A 274 7.35 17.62 -15.70
N VAL A 275 8.12 16.62 -15.27
CA VAL A 275 8.85 16.67 -13.99
C VAL A 275 9.82 17.85 -13.96
N LYS A 276 10.58 18.10 -15.03
CA LYS A 276 11.48 19.26 -15.11
C LYS A 276 10.73 20.60 -15.11
N LYS A 277 9.54 20.65 -15.71
CA LYS A 277 8.79 21.89 -15.92
C LYS A 277 7.92 22.28 -14.72
N TYR A 278 7.24 21.32 -14.12
CA TYR A 278 6.22 21.56 -13.08
C TYR A 278 6.62 21.00 -11.71
N GLY A 279 7.50 20.01 -11.70
CA GLY A 279 7.96 19.33 -10.49
C GLY A 279 8.95 20.15 -9.67
N TRP A 280 9.62 19.45 -8.78
CA TRP A 280 10.64 19.96 -7.88
C TRP A 280 11.79 18.96 -7.74
N GLU A 281 12.90 19.46 -7.23
CA GLU A 281 14.09 18.73 -6.83
C GLU A 281 14.67 19.41 -5.57
N TYR A 282 15.62 18.77 -4.89
CA TYR A 282 16.26 19.38 -3.72
C TYR A 282 16.93 20.72 -4.08
N ASN A 283 16.40 21.82 -3.57
CA ASN A 283 16.92 23.16 -3.73
C ASN A 283 16.43 24.07 -2.57
N PRO A 284 17.13 24.08 -1.42
CA PRO A 284 16.76 24.89 -0.25
C PRO A 284 16.65 26.38 -0.56
N GLN A 285 17.47 26.90 -1.48
CA GLN A 285 17.40 28.30 -1.88
C GLN A 285 16.08 28.60 -2.62
N LYS A 286 15.63 27.71 -3.51
CA LYS A 286 14.33 27.85 -4.17
C LYS A 286 13.17 27.78 -3.17
N ALA A 287 13.27 26.94 -2.13
CA ALA A 287 12.30 26.94 -1.04
C ALA A 287 12.23 28.31 -0.34
N ILE A 288 13.40 28.88 0.02
CA ILE A 288 13.50 30.23 0.60
C ILE A 288 12.92 31.29 -0.34
N ASP A 289 13.25 31.23 -1.63
CA ASP A 289 12.78 32.20 -2.62
C ASP A 289 11.25 32.17 -2.78
N ILE A 290 10.63 30.98 -2.73
CA ILE A 290 9.16 30.84 -2.73
C ILE A 290 8.59 31.53 -1.48
N LEU A 291 9.16 31.26 -0.30
CA LEU A 291 8.69 31.81 0.97
C LEU A 291 8.83 33.35 0.99
N GLU A 292 9.99 33.89 0.65
CA GLU A 292 10.25 35.34 0.74
C GLU A 292 9.66 36.14 -0.43
N ASN A 293 9.80 35.66 -1.67
CA ASN A 293 9.50 36.47 -2.86
C ASN A 293 8.11 36.20 -3.45
N GLU A 294 7.65 34.94 -3.42
CA GLU A 294 6.34 34.57 -3.99
C GLU A 294 5.24 34.71 -2.93
N LEU A 295 5.53 34.32 -1.68
CA LEU A 295 4.58 34.37 -0.57
C LEU A 295 4.70 35.62 0.31
N GLY A 296 5.82 36.36 0.23
CA GLY A 296 6.03 37.55 1.05
C GLY A 296 6.19 37.25 2.54
N CYS A 297 6.62 36.03 2.89
CA CYS A 297 6.83 35.63 4.27
C CYS A 297 7.92 36.48 4.93
N THR A 298 7.78 36.69 6.24
CA THR A 298 8.82 37.32 7.07
C THR A 298 9.32 36.33 8.11
N LYS A 299 10.63 36.30 8.37
CA LYS A 299 11.16 35.44 9.45
C LYS A 299 10.81 36.03 10.81
N GLY A 300 10.19 35.20 11.64
CA GLY A 300 10.01 35.46 13.06
C GLY A 300 11.34 35.47 13.83
N PRO A 301 11.32 35.88 15.10
CA PRO A 301 12.52 35.94 15.95
C PRO A 301 13.14 34.55 16.23
N ASP A 302 12.38 33.48 16.04
CA ASP A 302 12.80 32.08 16.14
C ASP A 302 13.33 31.51 14.82
N GLY A 303 13.42 32.33 13.77
CA GLY A 303 13.89 31.93 12.44
C GLY A 303 12.83 31.24 11.58
N ILE A 304 11.59 31.11 12.06
CA ILE A 304 10.49 30.47 11.34
C ILE A 304 9.67 31.50 10.60
N TYR A 305 9.31 31.21 9.35
CA TYR A 305 8.54 32.13 8.52
C TYR A 305 7.10 32.30 9.00
N VAL A 306 6.60 33.51 8.80
CA VAL A 306 5.21 33.91 9.02
C VAL A 306 4.68 34.51 7.71
N LEU A 307 3.56 33.98 7.25
CA LEU A 307 2.83 34.48 6.07
C LEU A 307 2.29 35.91 6.32
N PRO A 308 1.99 36.69 5.27
CA PRO A 308 1.45 38.04 5.40
C PRO A 308 0.13 38.14 6.20
N ASP A 309 -0.64 37.07 6.28
CA ASP A 309 -1.88 36.97 7.06
C ASP A 309 -1.63 36.69 8.57
N GLY A 310 -0.37 36.53 8.97
CA GLY A 310 0.04 36.21 10.34
C GLY A 310 0.18 34.71 10.63
N THR A 311 -0.06 33.83 9.65
CA THR A 311 0.07 32.39 9.83
C THR A 311 1.55 31.99 9.92
N ARG A 312 1.98 31.49 11.08
CA ARG A 312 3.33 30.93 11.27
C ARG A 312 3.41 29.53 10.64
N LEU A 313 4.52 29.23 9.96
CA LEU A 313 4.75 27.93 9.32
C LEU A 313 5.20 26.85 10.33
N GLY A 314 4.21 26.32 11.06
CA GLY A 314 4.35 25.30 12.10
C GLY A 314 4.14 25.85 13.52
N PRO A 315 4.38 25.04 14.57
CA PRO A 315 4.94 23.69 14.51
C PRO A 315 3.95 22.68 13.93
N TRP A 316 4.40 21.89 12.96
CA TRP A 316 3.64 20.76 12.42
C TRP A 316 4.31 19.45 12.79
N LYS A 317 3.48 18.44 13.10
CA LYS A 317 3.95 17.09 13.37
C LYS A 317 3.96 16.26 12.09
N ALA A 318 5.11 15.67 11.79
CA ALA A 318 5.28 14.64 10.77
C ALA A 318 5.34 13.28 11.46
N GLU A 319 4.39 12.40 11.14
CA GLU A 319 4.23 11.14 11.86
C GLU A 319 4.31 9.88 11.01
N CYS A 320 4.88 8.83 11.60
CA CYS A 320 4.85 7.45 11.13
C CYS A 320 4.81 6.50 12.34
N PRO A 321 4.50 5.21 12.17
CA PRO A 321 4.51 4.27 13.29
C PRO A 321 5.89 4.14 13.94
N TYR A 322 5.91 4.09 15.27
CA TYR A 322 7.14 3.78 16.01
C TYR A 322 7.72 2.44 15.58
N GLY A 323 9.05 2.41 15.40
CA GLY A 323 9.80 1.21 15.07
C GLY A 323 9.96 0.95 13.58
N TRP A 324 9.28 1.71 12.70
CA TRP A 324 9.48 1.69 11.25
C TRP A 324 10.67 2.61 10.92
N THR A 325 11.87 2.10 11.19
CA THR A 325 13.11 2.90 11.27
C THR A 325 13.50 3.57 9.95
N ASP A 326 13.13 2.98 8.81
CA ASP A 326 13.24 3.59 7.48
C ASP A 326 12.41 4.87 7.41
N TRP A 327 11.12 4.79 7.72
CA TRP A 327 10.21 5.95 7.69
C TRP A 327 10.56 6.99 8.74
N MET A 328 10.93 6.57 9.95
CA MET A 328 11.40 7.48 11.00
C MET A 328 12.63 8.28 10.51
N THR A 329 13.59 7.62 9.87
CA THR A 329 14.78 8.28 9.31
C THR A 329 14.41 9.25 8.18
N SER A 330 13.51 8.84 7.27
CA SER A 330 13.00 9.72 6.21
C SER A 330 12.35 10.99 6.79
N LEU A 331 11.55 10.87 7.85
CA LEU A 331 10.91 12.01 8.51
C LEU A 331 11.91 12.90 9.27
N GLU A 332 12.96 12.35 9.88
CA GLU A 332 14.03 13.17 10.47
C GLU A 332 14.76 14.01 9.42
N VAL A 333 15.03 13.45 8.23
CA VAL A 333 15.62 14.19 7.11
C VAL A 333 14.68 15.32 6.68
N VAL A 334 13.37 15.03 6.48
CA VAL A 334 12.36 16.05 6.15
C VAL A 334 12.34 17.16 7.20
N ALA A 335 12.28 16.81 8.48
CA ALA A 335 12.20 17.79 9.57
C ALA A 335 13.47 18.66 9.67
N ALA A 336 14.66 18.08 9.47
CA ALA A 336 15.91 18.82 9.45
C ALA A 336 15.95 19.80 8.26
N CYS A 337 15.71 19.31 7.06
CA CYS A 337 15.66 20.09 5.82
C CYS A 337 14.66 21.27 5.88
N ALA A 338 13.45 21.01 6.36
CA ALA A 338 12.42 22.04 6.48
C ALA A 338 12.81 23.14 7.48
N ARG A 339 13.41 22.76 8.62
CA ARG A 339 13.86 23.74 9.64
C ARG A 339 15.02 24.60 9.15
N GLU A 340 15.92 24.06 8.33
CA GLU A 340 17.01 24.84 7.71
C GLU A 340 16.48 25.98 6.85
N VAL A 341 15.35 25.78 6.17
CA VAL A 341 14.68 26.81 5.36
C VAL A 341 13.61 27.59 6.14
N GLY A 342 13.55 27.48 7.47
CA GLY A 342 12.64 28.29 8.30
C GLY A 342 11.19 27.77 8.37
N ILE A 343 10.97 26.47 8.24
CA ILE A 343 9.67 25.80 8.43
C ILE A 343 9.76 24.83 9.62
N ASP A 344 8.88 24.98 10.62
CA ASP A 344 8.93 24.20 11.87
C ASP A 344 8.19 22.86 11.72
N ILE A 345 8.86 21.85 11.17
CA ILE A 345 8.40 20.45 11.17
C ILE A 345 9.13 19.67 12.28
N ARG A 346 8.38 18.82 13.00
CA ARG A 346 8.89 17.95 14.06
C ARG A 346 8.34 16.55 13.89
N THR A 347 9.13 15.55 14.26
CA THR A 347 8.75 14.15 14.15
C THR A 347 7.95 13.69 15.37
N GLU A 348 6.96 12.83 15.14
CA GLU A 348 6.21 12.12 16.18
C GLU A 348 5.98 10.67 15.75
N TYR A 349 6.20 9.73 16.67
CA TYR A 349 6.14 8.30 16.35
C TYR A 349 5.12 7.59 17.25
N PRO A 350 3.82 7.72 16.97
CA PRO A 350 2.80 7.00 17.71
C PRO A 350 2.83 5.49 17.43
N ASP A 351 2.15 4.70 18.25
CA ASP A 351 1.92 3.28 17.95
C ASP A 351 1.05 3.13 16.69
N ALA A 352 1.25 2.06 15.93
CA ALA A 352 0.59 1.83 14.65
C ALA A 352 -0.95 1.96 14.66
N PRO A 353 -1.70 1.54 15.72
CA PRO A 353 -3.14 1.76 15.78
C PRO A 353 -3.54 3.24 15.90
N VAL A 354 -2.74 4.04 16.62
CA VAL A 354 -2.99 5.49 16.77
C VAL A 354 -2.68 6.21 15.46
N TRP A 355 -1.54 5.90 14.83
CA TRP A 355 -1.20 6.36 13.48
C TRP A 355 -2.29 5.98 12.46
N THR A 356 -2.88 4.78 12.60
CA THR A 356 -3.97 4.32 11.74
C THR A 356 -5.20 5.21 11.87
N GLU A 357 -5.62 5.49 13.10
CA GLU A 357 -6.74 6.40 13.35
C GLU A 357 -6.47 7.79 12.78
N HIS A 358 -5.28 8.35 13.03
CA HIS A 358 -4.93 9.69 12.56
C HIS A 358 -5.06 9.85 11.03
N HIS A 359 -4.48 8.96 10.21
CA HIS A 359 -4.62 9.10 8.75
C HIS A 359 -6.07 8.90 8.29
N GLN A 360 -6.77 7.93 8.88
CA GLN A 360 -8.14 7.62 8.46
C GLN A 360 -9.09 8.79 8.76
N THR A 361 -8.96 9.43 9.92
CA THR A 361 -9.83 10.55 10.33
C THR A 361 -9.34 11.91 9.83
N GLY A 362 -8.12 12.00 9.31
CA GLY A 362 -7.51 13.28 8.90
C GLY A 362 -6.96 14.08 10.09
N ASN A 363 -6.74 13.44 11.23
CA ASN A 363 -6.23 14.06 12.46
C ASN A 363 -4.69 14.12 12.51
N PHE A 364 -4.08 14.69 11.47
CA PHE A 364 -2.63 14.86 11.36
C PHE A 364 -2.28 16.27 10.85
N ASP A 365 -1.01 16.68 10.93
CA ASP A 365 -0.50 17.81 10.13
C ASP A 365 0.20 17.28 8.88
N ILE A 366 1.15 16.37 9.09
CA ILE A 366 1.89 15.65 8.05
C ILE A 366 1.92 14.18 8.47
N ILE A 367 1.56 13.26 7.57
CA ILE A 367 1.60 11.82 7.85
C ILE A 367 2.31 11.09 6.73
N MET A 368 3.26 10.22 7.09
CA MET A 368 3.88 9.31 6.14
C MET A 368 2.95 8.13 5.91
N TYR A 369 2.60 7.88 4.65
CA TYR A 369 1.79 6.76 4.20
C TYR A 369 2.17 6.39 2.75
N THR A 370 1.85 5.17 2.35
CA THR A 370 2.10 4.68 0.99
C THR A 370 0.79 4.66 0.20
N PRO A 371 0.56 5.55 -0.78
CA PRO A 371 -0.61 5.48 -1.65
C PRO A 371 -0.61 4.16 -2.44
N ALA A 372 -1.71 3.86 -3.14
CA ALA A 372 -1.87 2.65 -3.94
C ALA A 372 -0.57 2.26 -4.67
N GLY A 373 -0.12 1.04 -4.37
CA GLY A 373 1.13 0.48 -4.87
C GLY A 373 0.97 -1.00 -5.15
N GLY A 374 2.08 -1.72 -5.12
CA GLY A 374 2.18 -3.07 -5.65
C GLY A 374 2.40 -3.04 -7.16
N GLN A 375 2.20 -4.20 -7.79
CA GLN A 375 2.13 -4.32 -9.23
C GLN A 375 0.70 -4.75 -9.56
N GLY A 376 0.00 -3.95 -10.36
CA GLY A 376 -1.41 -4.15 -10.63
C GLY A 376 -1.83 -3.55 -11.97
N PRO A 377 -2.86 -4.12 -12.62
CA PRO A 377 -3.29 -3.67 -13.94
C PRO A 377 -3.97 -2.29 -13.93
N ALA A 378 -4.34 -1.76 -12.76
CA ALA A 378 -4.91 -0.44 -12.61
C ALA A 378 -3.91 0.59 -12.05
N LEU A 379 -2.61 0.31 -12.06
CA LEU A 379 -1.58 1.31 -11.80
C LEU A 379 -1.17 2.01 -13.11
N PRO A 380 -0.98 3.34 -13.14
CA PRO A 380 -1.00 4.29 -12.00
C PRO A 380 -2.40 4.84 -11.67
N TRP A 381 -3.47 4.47 -12.39
CA TRP A 381 -4.83 5.00 -12.21
C TRP A 381 -5.28 5.00 -10.74
N SER A 382 -5.12 3.87 -10.05
CA SER A 382 -5.54 3.70 -8.64
C SER A 382 -4.76 4.60 -7.70
N ARG A 383 -3.49 4.89 -7.99
CA ARG A 383 -2.68 5.84 -7.21
C ARG A 383 -3.16 7.27 -7.42
N PHE A 384 -3.43 7.67 -8.65
CA PHE A 384 -4.03 8.97 -8.91
C PHE A 384 -5.42 9.11 -8.27
N ARG A 385 -6.26 8.08 -8.31
CA ARG A 385 -7.58 8.06 -7.64
C ARG A 385 -7.46 8.17 -6.12
N GLU A 386 -6.49 7.50 -5.52
CA GLU A 386 -6.26 7.56 -4.07
C GLU A 386 -5.74 8.93 -3.63
N VAL A 387 -4.93 9.61 -4.45
CA VAL A 387 -4.27 10.86 -4.05
C VAL A 387 -5.04 12.12 -4.47
N LEU A 388 -5.71 12.09 -5.63
CA LEU A 388 -6.23 13.30 -6.28
C LEU A 388 -7.76 13.44 -6.28
N ASP A 389 -8.50 12.41 -5.87
CA ASP A 389 -9.95 12.35 -6.05
C ASP A 389 -10.71 12.14 -4.72
N ASP A 390 -11.57 13.10 -4.39
CA ASP A 390 -12.37 13.13 -3.17
C ASP A 390 -13.78 12.56 -3.34
N ARG A 391 -14.19 12.16 -4.56
CA ARG A 391 -15.49 11.53 -4.77
C ARG A 391 -15.62 10.34 -3.84
N ASP A 392 -16.72 10.25 -3.09
CA ASP A 392 -16.99 9.16 -2.14
C ASP A 392 -15.99 9.04 -0.98
N VAL A 393 -15.19 10.09 -0.72
CA VAL A 393 -14.31 10.17 0.45
C VAL A 393 -15.05 10.86 1.60
N PRO A 394 -15.17 10.23 2.77
CA PRO A 394 -15.81 10.86 3.92
C PRO A 394 -15.11 12.15 4.37
N PRO A 395 -15.85 13.14 4.91
CA PRO A 395 -15.27 14.38 5.39
C PRO A 395 -14.29 14.15 6.56
N ILE A 396 -13.45 15.15 6.85
CA ILE A 396 -12.53 15.13 8.00
C ILE A 396 -13.29 14.81 9.30
N GLY A 397 -12.67 14.00 10.15
CA GLY A 397 -13.25 13.46 11.38
C GLY A 397 -14.01 12.15 11.20
N GLN A 398 -14.22 11.68 9.96
CA GLN A 398 -14.77 10.36 9.67
C GLN A 398 -13.69 9.45 9.07
N THR A 399 -13.81 8.14 9.27
CA THR A 399 -12.90 7.13 8.69
C THR A 399 -12.96 7.17 7.17
N ALA A 400 -11.85 7.53 6.53
CA ALA A 400 -11.60 7.28 5.11
C ALA A 400 -10.54 6.18 4.94
N TYR A 401 -10.54 5.52 3.79
CA TYR A 401 -9.59 4.46 3.43
C TYR A 401 -8.62 4.87 2.32
N ARG A 402 -8.73 6.11 1.83
CA ARG A 402 -7.90 6.72 0.79
C ARG A 402 -8.01 8.24 0.87
N ASN A 403 -7.16 8.94 0.13
CA ASN A 403 -7.16 10.41 0.03
C ASN A 403 -7.20 11.06 1.42
N PHE A 404 -6.24 10.72 2.28
CA PHE A 404 -6.32 11.03 3.71
C PHE A 404 -6.33 12.52 4.03
N ASN A 405 -5.82 13.37 3.13
CA ASN A 405 -5.90 14.82 3.24
C ASN A 405 -7.14 15.43 2.55
N ARG A 406 -8.05 14.61 2.00
CA ARG A 406 -9.31 15.04 1.32
C ARG A 406 -9.05 16.06 0.21
N TYR A 407 -7.95 15.88 -0.51
CA TYR A 407 -7.63 16.72 -1.64
C TYR A 407 -8.62 16.51 -2.79
N SER A 408 -8.99 17.59 -3.46
CA SER A 408 -9.92 17.58 -4.59
C SER A 408 -9.43 18.54 -5.67
N HIS A 409 -9.65 18.19 -6.94
CA HIS A 409 -9.41 19.10 -8.06
C HIS A 409 -10.50 18.91 -9.13
N PRO A 410 -11.09 19.98 -9.69
CA PRO A 410 -12.28 19.90 -10.53
C PRO A 410 -12.10 19.09 -11.82
N ARG A 411 -10.88 18.98 -12.33
CA ARG A 411 -10.58 18.22 -13.57
C ARG A 411 -10.24 16.75 -13.33
N VAL A 412 -9.88 16.38 -12.11
CA VAL A 412 -9.42 15.01 -11.80
C VAL A 412 -10.52 13.98 -12.05
N PRO A 413 -11.79 14.19 -11.64
CA PRO A 413 -12.86 13.24 -11.93
C PRO A 413 -13.00 12.89 -13.41
N GLU A 414 -13.03 13.90 -14.28
CA GLU A 414 -13.15 13.70 -15.73
C GLU A 414 -11.96 12.94 -16.32
N LEU A 415 -10.74 13.28 -15.89
CA LEU A 415 -9.52 12.61 -16.35
C LEU A 415 -9.47 11.14 -15.92
N LEU A 416 -9.80 10.85 -14.66
CA LEU A 416 -9.83 9.48 -14.15
C LEU A 416 -10.92 8.64 -14.83
N ASP A 417 -12.10 9.22 -15.06
CA ASP A 417 -13.18 8.52 -15.75
C ASP A 417 -12.78 8.20 -17.20
N LYS A 418 -12.09 9.11 -17.90
CA LYS A 418 -11.54 8.83 -19.23
C LYS A 418 -10.45 7.74 -19.21
N ALA A 419 -9.50 7.83 -18.27
CA ALA A 419 -8.40 6.87 -18.14
C ALA A 419 -8.90 5.45 -17.82
N ALA A 420 -10.05 5.31 -17.15
CA ALA A 420 -10.63 4.02 -16.81
C ALA A 420 -11.11 3.21 -18.02
N TYR A 421 -11.44 3.87 -19.15
CA TYR A 421 -12.09 3.25 -20.30
C TYR A 421 -11.34 3.40 -21.63
N THR A 422 -10.35 4.29 -21.71
CA THR A 422 -9.57 4.43 -22.95
C THR A 422 -8.75 3.17 -23.22
N THR A 423 -8.72 2.78 -24.49
CA THR A 423 -7.84 1.72 -25.01
C THR A 423 -6.74 2.28 -25.91
N ASP A 424 -6.72 3.59 -26.13
CA ASP A 424 -5.68 4.28 -26.89
C ASP A 424 -4.53 4.64 -25.94
N GLU A 425 -3.35 4.08 -26.19
CA GLU A 425 -2.20 4.23 -25.31
C GLU A 425 -1.65 5.67 -25.28
N GLU A 426 -1.73 6.40 -26.38
CA GLU A 426 -1.27 7.79 -26.45
C GLU A 426 -2.26 8.73 -25.74
N GLU A 427 -3.57 8.48 -25.88
CA GLU A 427 -4.58 9.20 -25.10
C GLU A 427 -4.42 8.92 -23.59
N LEU A 428 -4.23 7.65 -23.21
CA LEU A 428 -4.02 7.26 -21.81
C LEU A 428 -2.78 7.93 -21.22
N LYS A 429 -1.69 7.96 -21.99
CA LYS A 429 -0.46 8.65 -21.60
C LYS A 429 -0.70 10.15 -21.40
N ALA A 430 -1.36 10.82 -22.34
CA ALA A 430 -1.67 12.25 -22.22
C ALA A 430 -2.56 12.56 -20.99
N ILE A 431 -3.49 11.67 -20.65
CA ILE A 431 -4.32 11.81 -19.45
C ILE A 431 -3.46 11.70 -18.18
N TYR A 432 -2.59 10.69 -18.09
CA TYR A 432 -1.70 10.54 -16.93
C TYR A 432 -0.68 11.68 -16.81
N GLU A 433 -0.18 12.20 -17.93
CA GLU A 433 0.68 13.39 -17.94
C GLU A 433 -0.01 14.62 -17.34
N GLU A 434 -1.31 14.79 -17.61
CA GLU A 434 -2.09 15.89 -17.04
C GLU A 434 -2.44 15.66 -15.56
N LEU A 435 -2.76 14.43 -15.16
CA LEU A 435 -2.97 14.08 -13.75
C LEU A 435 -1.70 14.30 -12.92
N ASP A 436 -0.54 13.88 -13.45
CA ASP A 436 0.75 14.06 -12.80
C ASP A 436 1.16 15.54 -12.74
N ARG A 437 0.80 16.33 -13.76
CA ARG A 437 0.93 17.78 -13.73
C ARG A 437 0.09 18.42 -12.62
N ILE A 438 -1.18 18.04 -12.46
CA ILE A 438 -2.03 18.54 -11.36
C ILE A 438 -1.40 18.21 -10.01
N TYR A 439 -0.94 16.96 -9.83
CA TYR A 439 -0.18 16.56 -8.65
C TYR A 439 1.04 17.46 -8.41
N MET A 440 1.84 17.70 -9.45
CA MET A 440 3.03 18.54 -9.34
C MET A 440 2.70 20.00 -9.03
N GLU A 441 1.64 20.55 -9.61
CA GLU A 441 1.21 21.94 -9.43
C GLU A 441 0.71 22.17 -7.99
N ASP A 442 -0.17 21.29 -7.50
CA ASP A 442 -0.89 21.46 -6.25
C ASP A 442 -0.23 20.77 -5.03
N VAL A 443 0.72 19.85 -5.24
CA VAL A 443 1.52 19.19 -4.18
C VAL A 443 0.66 18.63 -3.02
N PRO A 444 -0.32 17.75 -3.27
CA PRO A 444 -1.17 17.19 -2.21
C PRO A 444 -0.39 16.27 -1.25
N LEU A 445 0.64 15.60 -1.78
CA LEU A 445 1.62 14.82 -1.04
C LEU A 445 3.00 15.01 -1.66
N ILE A 446 4.04 14.53 -0.99
CA ILE A 446 5.41 14.51 -1.51
C ILE A 446 5.93 13.08 -1.42
N VAL A 447 6.28 12.49 -2.58
CA VAL A 447 6.96 11.18 -2.64
C VAL A 447 8.36 11.31 -2.06
N LEU A 448 8.70 10.46 -1.09
CA LEU A 448 10.01 10.50 -0.40
C LEU A 448 10.96 9.41 -0.86
N GLU A 449 10.44 8.21 -1.15
CA GLU A 449 11.22 7.04 -1.48
C GLU A 449 10.47 6.11 -2.43
N TYR A 450 11.20 5.26 -3.15
CA TYR A 450 10.62 4.11 -3.85
C TYR A 450 10.95 2.86 -3.04
N ARG A 451 9.95 2.08 -2.68
CA ARG A 451 10.15 0.89 -1.85
C ARG A 451 9.54 -0.33 -2.57
N PRO A 452 9.99 -1.57 -2.32
CA PRO A 452 9.16 -2.71 -2.65
C PRO A 452 7.78 -2.60 -1.97
N TRP A 453 6.79 -3.38 -2.42
CA TRP A 453 5.50 -3.42 -1.74
C TRP A 453 5.67 -4.02 -0.34
N GLU A 454 6.47 -5.09 -0.26
CA GLU A 454 6.96 -5.70 0.95
C GLU A 454 8.47 -5.91 0.78
N PHE A 455 9.25 -5.61 1.81
CA PHE A 455 10.63 -6.09 1.89
C PHE A 455 10.63 -7.61 1.86
N TYR A 456 11.69 -8.24 1.34
CA TYR A 456 11.74 -9.68 1.09
C TYR A 456 13.15 -10.19 1.33
N GLU A 457 13.38 -10.67 2.55
CA GLU A 457 14.62 -11.31 2.95
C GLU A 457 14.33 -12.73 3.43
N PHE A 458 15.19 -13.67 3.09
CA PHE A 458 15.06 -15.06 3.55
C PHE A 458 16.36 -15.57 4.17
N ASN A 459 16.22 -16.54 5.07
CA ASN A 459 17.33 -17.22 5.74
C ASN A 459 17.27 -18.72 5.44
N GLU A 460 18.32 -19.25 4.83
CA GLU A 460 18.38 -20.63 4.35
C GLU A 460 18.88 -21.65 5.40
N THR A 461 18.90 -21.27 6.68
CA THR A 461 19.36 -22.18 7.75
C THR A 461 18.47 -23.42 7.87
N TYR A 462 17.15 -23.26 7.72
CA TYR A 462 16.16 -24.33 7.93
C TYR A 462 15.33 -24.65 6.67
N TRP A 463 15.14 -23.68 5.79
CA TRP A 463 14.40 -23.82 4.54
C TRP A 463 15.29 -23.43 3.37
N LYS A 464 15.11 -24.01 2.19
CA LYS A 464 15.84 -23.64 0.97
C LYS A 464 14.89 -23.57 -0.20
N GLY A 465 15.37 -23.04 -1.32
CA GLY A 465 14.58 -22.90 -2.55
C GLY A 465 13.66 -21.69 -2.53
N PHE A 466 13.99 -20.67 -1.73
CA PHE A 466 13.29 -19.39 -1.76
C PHE A 466 13.37 -18.77 -3.17
N PRO A 467 12.27 -18.16 -3.66
CA PRO A 467 12.29 -17.48 -4.95
C PRO A 467 13.29 -16.32 -4.99
N THR A 468 13.94 -16.17 -6.13
CA THR A 468 14.84 -15.06 -6.45
C THR A 468 14.63 -14.64 -7.90
N ALA A 469 15.26 -13.56 -8.33
CA ALA A 469 15.24 -13.18 -9.75
C ALA A 469 15.79 -14.27 -10.69
N ASP A 470 16.78 -15.05 -10.23
CA ASP A 470 17.37 -16.17 -11.01
C ASP A 470 16.52 -17.45 -10.95
N ASN A 471 15.63 -17.56 -9.95
CA ASN A 471 14.69 -18.67 -9.77
C ASN A 471 13.30 -18.15 -9.34
N PRO A 472 12.53 -17.52 -10.25
CA PRO A 472 11.31 -16.80 -9.90
C PRO A 472 10.08 -17.73 -9.80
N THR A 473 10.13 -18.71 -8.88
CA THR A 473 9.07 -19.73 -8.71
C THR A 473 7.80 -19.22 -8.04
N ALA A 474 7.89 -18.11 -7.31
CA ALA A 474 6.77 -17.39 -6.71
C ALA A 474 7.15 -15.90 -6.56
N PRO A 475 6.17 -14.98 -6.47
CA PRO A 475 6.47 -13.56 -6.28
C PRO A 475 7.11 -13.28 -4.90
N PRO A 476 7.98 -12.27 -4.76
CA PRO A 476 8.63 -11.90 -3.50
C PRO A 476 7.66 -11.17 -2.56
N GLN A 477 6.66 -11.89 -2.04
CA GLN A 477 5.60 -11.39 -1.17
C GLN A 477 5.34 -12.41 -0.05
N HIS A 478 4.83 -11.97 1.10
CA HIS A 478 4.58 -12.81 2.28
C HIS A 478 3.12 -13.27 2.34
N HIS A 479 2.25 -12.58 1.63
CA HIS A 479 0.81 -12.81 1.59
C HIS A 479 0.28 -12.74 0.16
N ARG A 480 -1.02 -12.99 -0.04
CA ARG A 480 -1.67 -13.02 -1.37
C ARG A 480 -0.96 -14.04 -2.28
N ALA A 481 -0.50 -13.62 -3.45
CA ALA A 481 0.23 -14.48 -4.38
C ALA A 481 1.53 -15.03 -3.76
N GLY A 482 2.13 -14.31 -2.81
CA GLY A 482 3.32 -14.73 -2.06
C GLY A 482 3.15 -16.03 -1.25
N VAL A 483 1.91 -16.42 -0.93
CA VAL A 483 1.63 -17.69 -0.23
C VAL A 483 2.17 -18.91 -1.01
N GLN A 484 2.35 -18.78 -2.33
CA GLN A 484 3.00 -19.79 -3.18
C GLN A 484 4.41 -20.17 -2.71
N ILE A 485 5.14 -19.28 -2.01
CA ILE A 485 6.46 -19.57 -1.43
C ILE A 485 6.41 -20.82 -0.54
N LEU A 486 5.34 -20.97 0.25
CA LEU A 486 5.19 -22.09 1.18
C LEU A 486 5.07 -23.45 0.47
N TYR A 487 4.77 -23.47 -0.83
CA TYR A 487 4.62 -24.68 -1.64
C TYR A 487 5.89 -25.05 -2.41
N VAL A 488 6.84 -24.12 -2.54
CA VAL A 488 8.06 -24.32 -3.34
C VAL A 488 9.32 -24.48 -2.47
N ILE A 489 9.32 -23.93 -1.24
CA ILE A 489 10.43 -24.13 -0.31
C ILE A 489 10.45 -25.57 0.23
N GLU A 490 11.64 -26.03 0.56
CA GLU A 490 11.87 -27.36 1.13
C GLU A 490 12.78 -27.29 2.36
N PRO A 491 12.71 -28.25 3.29
CA PRO A 491 13.64 -28.31 4.41
C PRO A 491 15.11 -28.36 3.92
N ALA A 492 15.99 -27.61 4.56
CA ALA A 492 17.41 -27.59 4.22
C ALA A 492 18.16 -28.89 4.61
N LYS A 493 17.57 -29.75 5.45
CA LYS A 493 18.13 -31.02 5.94
C LYS A 493 17.14 -32.17 5.89
#